data_AF-A0A1W6U1H6-F1
#
_entry.id   AF-A0A1W6U1H6-F1
#
_cell.length_a   1.000
_cell.length_b   1.000
_cell.length_c   1.000
_cell.angle_alpha   90.00
_cell.angle_beta   90.00
_cell.angle_gamma   90.00
#
_symmetry.space_group_name_H-M   'P 1'
#
loop_
_entity.id
_entity.type
_entity.pdbx_description
1 polymer ?
#
loop_
_entity_poly.entity_id
_entity_poly.type
_entity_poly.pdbx_seq_one_letter_code
_entity_poly.pdbx_strand_id
1 'polypeptide(L)' 'MSKEINSELQPIPNHQLVHGAIYDLRDSSGTGTVEVRCNICSEGSEIWFTDVMGKEQCGHVFNYLRAEDGEFVNNDQ' A
#
# COMPACT_ATOMS: atom_id res chain seq x y z
N MET A 1 -3.08 -0.17 36.37
CA MET A 1 -2.78 -0.97 35.17
C MET A 1 -2.96 -0.05 33.98
N SER A 2 -1.87 0.43 33.41
CA SER A 2 -1.90 1.24 32.19
C SER A 2 -2.44 0.35 31.08
N LYS A 3 -3.63 0.68 30.54
CA LYS A 3 -4.07 0.08 29.28
C LYS A 3 -3.10 0.58 28.23
N GLU A 4 -2.11 -0.24 27.90
CA GLU A 4 -1.40 -0.11 26.64
C GLU A 4 -2.45 -0.27 25.56
N ILE A 5 -2.90 0.85 25.01
CA ILE A 5 -3.71 0.87 23.81
C ILE A 5 -2.72 0.42 22.73
N ASN A 6 -2.64 -0.90 22.52
CA ASN A 6 -2.26 -1.42 21.22
C ASN A 6 -3.32 -0.88 20.28
N SER A 7 -3.10 0.34 19.79
CA SER A 7 -3.85 0.90 18.69
C SER A 7 -3.42 0.07 17.50
N GLU A 8 -4.03 -1.11 17.34
CA GLU A 8 -3.84 -1.97 16.18
C GLU A 8 -4.11 -1.08 14.97
N LEU A 9 -3.03 -0.68 14.30
CA LEU A 9 -3.09 0.10 13.06
C LEU A 9 -4.10 -0.61 12.17
N GLN A 10 -5.21 0.06 11.87
CA GLN A 10 -6.23 -0.49 10.98
C GLN A 10 -5.74 -0.29 9.54
N PRO A 11 -6.01 -1.26 8.64
CA PRO A 11 -5.67 -1.09 7.24
C PRO A 11 -6.45 0.09 6.65
N ILE A 12 -5.81 0.84 5.75
CA ILE A 12 -6.44 1.93 5.01
C ILE A 12 -7.50 1.31 4.09
N PRO A 13 -8.76 1.74 4.16
CA PRO A 13 -9.80 1.24 3.27
C PRO A 13 -9.51 1.55 1.80
N ASN A 14 -9.84 0.60 0.92
CA ASN A 14 -9.62 0.72 -0.53
C ASN A 14 -10.12 2.03 -1.15
N HIS A 15 -11.26 2.55 -0.70
CA HIS A 15 -11.85 3.80 -1.22
C HIS A 15 -11.09 5.08 -0.82
N GLN A 16 -10.10 4.97 0.08
CA GLN A 16 -9.22 6.08 0.49
C GLN A 16 -7.85 6.01 -0.18
N LEU A 17 -7.61 4.98 -0.98
CA LEU A 17 -6.36 4.82 -1.71
C LEU A 17 -6.33 5.76 -2.90
N VAL A 18 -5.12 6.24 -3.21
CA VAL A 18 -4.87 7.19 -4.28
C VAL A 18 -3.96 6.51 -5.30
N HIS A 19 -4.40 6.50 -6.56
CA HIS A 19 -3.59 5.98 -7.66
C HIS A 19 -2.22 6.69 -7.70
N GLY A 20 -1.16 5.92 -7.88
CA GLY A 20 0.22 6.39 -7.92
C GLY A 20 0.85 6.68 -6.55
N ALA A 21 0.07 6.77 -5.46
CA ALA A 21 0.64 7.07 -4.15
C ALA A 21 1.41 5.89 -3.55
N ILE A 22 2.41 6.19 -2.71
CA ILE A 22 3.27 5.22 -2.05
C ILE A 22 2.78 4.95 -0.63
N TYR A 23 2.63 3.68 -0.30
CA TYR A 23 2.12 3.20 0.97
C TYR A 23 3.07 2.17 1.60
N ASP A 24 2.91 2.02 2.91
CA ASP A 24 3.47 0.92 3.67
C ASP A 24 2.51 -0.27 3.64
N LEU A 25 2.89 -1.34 2.93
CA LEU A 25 2.14 -2.59 2.82
C LEU A 25 2.73 -3.64 3.76
N ARG A 26 1.86 -4.24 4.57
CA ARG A 26 2.20 -5.44 5.35
C ARG A 26 1.66 -6.66 4.63
N ASP A 27 2.54 -7.63 4.45
CA ASP A 27 2.16 -8.94 3.96
C ASP A 27 1.30 -9.69 4.99
N SER A 28 0.71 -10.81 4.58
CA SER A 28 -0.12 -11.66 5.45
C SER A 28 0.66 -12.34 6.59
N SER A 29 1.99 -12.30 6.58
CA SER A 29 2.81 -12.81 7.67
C SER A 29 2.90 -11.79 8.83
N GLY A 30 2.66 -10.51 8.57
CA GLY A 30 2.74 -9.43 9.56
C GLY A 30 4.16 -9.18 10.10
N THR A 31 5.18 -9.83 9.54
CA THR A 31 6.57 -9.75 10.01
C THR A 31 7.40 -8.71 9.25
N GLY A 32 6.91 -8.22 8.11
CA GLY A 32 7.59 -7.26 7.26
C GLY A 32 6.66 -6.19 6.67
N THR A 33 7.25 -5.03 6.41
CA THR A 33 6.65 -3.89 5.71
C THR A 33 7.42 -3.66 4.41
N VAL A 34 6.71 -3.43 3.31
CA VAL A 34 7.27 -3.11 2.00
C VAL A 34 6.65 -1.81 1.50
N GLU A 35 7.48 -0.90 0.98
CA GLU A 35 6.99 0.26 0.25
C GLU A 35 6.42 -0.17 -1.09
N VAL A 36 5.17 0.18 -1.33
CA VAL A 36 4.47 -0.14 -2.58
C VAL A 36 3.79 1.08 -3.15
N ARG A 37 3.74 1.17 -4.47
CA ARG A 37 2.86 2.08 -5.19
C ARG A 37 1.48 1.47 -5.32
N CYS A 38 0.45 2.23 -5.02
CA CYS A 38 -0.94 1.85 -5.29
C CYS A 38 -1.26 2.10 -6.77
N ASN A 39 -1.70 1.07 -7.45
CA ASN A 39 -2.23 1.14 -8.81
C ASN A 39 -3.73 0.89 -8.74
N ILE A 40 -4.48 1.69 -9.47
CA ILE A 40 -5.93 1.66 -9.52
C ILE A 40 -6.29 1.75 -11.00
N CYS A 41 -7.08 0.82 -11.52
CA CYS A 41 -7.50 0.88 -12.92
C CYS A 41 -8.35 2.14 -13.18
N SER A 42 -8.46 2.57 -14.44
CA SER A 42 -9.23 3.78 -14.82
C SER A 42 -10.69 3.77 -14.36
N GLU A 43 -11.28 2.58 -14.18
CA GLU A 43 -12.65 2.38 -13.71
C GLU A 43 -12.77 2.32 -12.17
N GLY A 44 -11.65 2.26 -11.43
CA GLY A 44 -11.62 2.13 -9.98
C GLY A 44 -12.09 0.78 -9.43
N SER A 45 -12.31 -0.21 -10.31
CA SER A 45 -12.79 -1.55 -9.97
C SER A 45 -11.69 -2.47 -9.42
N GLU A 46 -10.43 -2.20 -9.78
CA GLU A 46 -9.28 -3.03 -9.45
C GLU A 46 -8.18 -2.18 -8.81
N ILE A 47 -7.60 -2.72 -7.74
CA ILE A 47 -6.51 -2.11 -6.98
C ILE A 47 -5.44 -3.16 -6.77
N TRP A 48 -4.20 -2.82 -7.10
CA TRP A 48 -3.04 -3.67 -6.87
C TRP A 48 -1.85 -2.81 -6.43
N PHE A 49 -0.82 -3.47 -5.91
CA PHE A 49 0.33 -2.80 -5.35
C PHE A 49 1.60 -3.32 -6.01
N THR A 50 2.52 -2.43 -6.35
CA THR A 50 3.82 -2.79 -6.92
C THR A 50 4.95 -2.23 -6.08
N ASP A 51 5.98 -3.03 -5.81
CA ASP A 51 7.20 -2.56 -5.14
C ASP A 51 8.05 -1.65 -6.07
N VAL A 52 9.15 -1.12 -5.53
CA VAL A 52 10.10 -0.26 -6.26
C VAL A 52 10.72 -0.94 -7.50
N MET A 53 10.68 -2.27 -7.57
CA MET A 53 11.19 -3.05 -8.70
C MET A 53 10.08 -3.35 -9.73
N GLY A 54 8.86 -2.84 -9.52
CA GLY A 54 7.71 -3.09 -10.38
C GLY A 54 7.13 -4.49 -10.25
N LYS A 55 7.39 -5.20 -9.13
CA LYS A 55 6.77 -6.50 -8.85
C LYS A 55 5.51 -6.34 -8.03
N GLU A 56 4.47 -7.10 -8.36
CA GLU A 56 3.22 -7.09 -7.63
C GLU A 56 3.38 -7.65 -6.20
N GLN A 57 2.72 -6.99 -5.26
CA GLN A 57 2.71 -7.32 -3.84
C GLN A 57 1.26 -7.46 -3.36
N CYS A 58 1.01 -8.48 -2.56
CA CYS A 58 -0.29 -8.75 -1.96
C CYS A 58 -0.25 -8.45 -0.47
N GLY A 59 -1.23 -7.71 0.05
CA GLY A 59 -1.30 -7.38 1.46
C GLY A 59 -2.29 -6.25 1.75
N HIS A 60 -2.14 -5.67 2.94
CA HIS A 60 -2.93 -4.51 3.36
C HIS A 60 -2.00 -3.33 3.64
N VAL A 61 -2.40 -2.15 3.20
CA VAL A 61 -1.66 -0.91 3.46
C VAL A 61 -2.13 -0.25 4.74
N PHE A 62 -1.20 0.30 5.52
CA PHE A 62 -1.50 0.88 6.84
C PHE A 62 -1.07 2.34 6.97
N ASN A 63 -0.05 2.77 6.22
CA ASN A 63 0.44 4.14 6.25
C ASN A 63 0.55 4.70 4.83
N TYR A 64 0.03 5.91 4.62
CA TYR A 64 0.39 6.73 3.47
C TYR A 64 1.77 7.32 3.70
N LEU A 65 2.69 7.13 2.75
CA LEU A 65 4.07 7.60 2.87
C LEU A 65 4.29 8.88 2.08
N ARG A 66 3.94 8.87 0.78
CA ARG A 66 4.15 10.01 -0.12
C ARG A 66 3.28 9.92 -1.38
N ALA A 67 3.13 11.05 -2.06
CA ALA A 67 2.57 11.10 -3.40
C ALA A 67 3.53 10.43 -4.41
N GLU A 68 3.03 10.14 -5.61
CA GLU A 68 3.75 9.45 -6.70
C GLU A 68 5.22 9.87 -6.79
N ASP A 69 6.08 8.87 -6.80
CA ASP A 69 7.51 9.02 -6.92
C ASP A 69 7.91 8.65 -8.35
N GLY A 70 8.48 9.61 -9.09
CA GLY A 70 8.88 9.44 -10.49
C GLY A 70 9.94 8.36 -10.72
N GLU A 71 10.51 7.80 -9.64
CA GLU A 71 11.45 6.67 -9.68
C GLU A 71 10.75 5.30 -9.75
N PHE A 72 9.44 5.19 -9.45
CA PHE A 72 8.72 3.91 -9.53
C PHE A 72 8.46 3.50 -10.99
N VAL A 73 9.03 2.35 -11.37
CA VAL A 73 8.79 1.75 -12.69
C VAL A 73 7.36 1.22 -12.75
N ASN A 74 6.53 1.79 -13.61
CA ASN A 74 5.22 1.22 -13.91
C ASN A 74 5.34 0.07 -14.91
N ASN A 75 4.88 -1.13 -14.51
CA ASN A 75 4.76 -2.30 -15.39
C ASN A 75 3.31 -2.58 -15.81
N ASP A 76 2.37 -1.63 -15.67
CA ASP A 76 1.08 -1.68 -16.37
C ASP A 76 1.32 -1.87 -17.87
N GLN A 77 1.11 -3.10 -18.36
CA GLN A 77 1.05 -3.44 -19.78
C GLN A 77 -0.37 -3.82 -20.17
#